data_AF-A0A455T8V6-F1
#
_entry.id   AF-A0A455T8V6-F1
#
_cell.length_a   1.000
_cell.length_b   1.000
_cell.length_c   1.000
_cell.angle_alpha   90.00
_cell.angle_beta   90.00
_cell.angle_gamma   90.00
#
_symmetry.space_group_name_H-M   'P 1'
#
loop_
_entity.id
_entity.type
_entity.pdbx_description
1 polymer ?
#
loop_
_entity_poly.entity_id
_entity_poly.type
_entity_poly.pdbx_seq_one_letter_code
_entity_poly.pdbx_strand_id
1 'polypeptide(L)'
;MPVVIIEMYPGRTPEQKRALVKAVTEAMVEHAGARPDHLHVILHEVAPENWALAGRLGTEREAETPAASRPASDGEATSSAEKGGS
;
A
#
# COMPACT_ATOMS: atom_id res chain seq x y z
N MET A 1 23.33 -2.14 -8.60
CA MET A 1 22.87 -3.11 -7.57
C MET A 1 21.89 -2.40 -6.66
N PRO A 2 20.61 -2.27 -7.07
CA PRO A 2 19.57 -1.67 -6.25
C PRO A 2 19.15 -2.56 -5.07
N VAL A 3 18.73 -1.92 -3.97
CA VAL A 3 18.16 -2.58 -2.80
C VAL A 3 16.84 -1.89 -2.47
N VAL A 4 15.79 -2.68 -2.25
CA VAL A 4 14.49 -2.21 -1.78
C VAL A 4 14.28 -2.77 -0.38
N ILE A 5 14.07 -1.88 0.59
CA ILE A 5 13.73 -2.24 1.96
C ILE A 5 12.26 -1.89 2.19
N ILE A 6 11.50 -2.88 2.64
CA ILE A 6 10.09 -2.72 2.98
C ILE A 6 9.98 -2.92 4.47
N GLU A 7 9.68 -1.84 5.20
CA GLU A 7 9.37 -1.89 6.61
C GLU A 7 7.86 -1.88 6.81
N MET A 8 7.35 -2.89 7.52
CA MET A 8 5.93 -3.07 7.74
C MET A 8 5.67 -3.75 9.09
N TYR A 9 4.43 -3.71 9.55
CA TYR A 9 4.04 -4.49 10.73
C TYR A 9 4.06 -5.99 10.46
N PRO A 10 4.33 -6.81 11.49
CA PRO A 10 4.26 -8.27 11.38
C PRO A 10 2.84 -8.75 11.06
N GLY A 11 2.74 -10.01 10.64
CA GLY A 11 1.46 -10.72 10.50
C GLY A 11 1.04 -11.01 9.05
N ARG A 12 1.97 -10.93 8.09
CA ARG A 12 1.70 -11.30 6.69
C ARG A 12 2.06 -12.75 6.48
N THR A 13 1.22 -13.47 5.74
CA THR A 13 1.50 -14.88 5.44
C THR A 13 2.69 -15.01 4.50
N PRO A 14 3.36 -16.19 4.47
CA PRO A 14 4.42 -16.44 3.50
C PRO A 14 4.00 -16.21 2.04
N GLU A 15 2.75 -16.51 1.69
CA GLU A 15 2.18 -16.31 0.37
C GLU A 15 2.07 -14.83 0.02
N GLN A 16 1.60 -14.00 0.96
CA GLN A 16 1.51 -12.55 0.78
C GLN A 16 2.89 -11.93 0.61
N LYS A 17 3.88 -12.36 1.42
CA LYS A 17 5.27 -11.92 1.30
C LYS A 17 5.85 -12.29 -0.07
N ARG A 18 5.60 -13.51 -0.54
CA ARG A 18 6.04 -13.99 -1.87
C ARG A 18 5.43 -13.16 -3.00
N ALA A 19 4.13 -12.88 -2.93
CA ALA A 19 3.45 -12.06 -3.94
C ALA A 19 4.01 -10.62 -3.94
N LEU A 20 4.25 -10.04 -2.77
CA LEU A 20 4.80 -8.70 -2.62
C LEU A 20 6.20 -8.57 -3.23
N VAL A 21 7.13 -9.47 -2.88
CA VAL A 21 8.51 -9.39 -3.41
C VAL A 21 8.55 -9.59 -4.93
N LYS A 22 7.66 -10.42 -5.48
CA LYS A 22 7.52 -10.61 -6.94
C LYS A 22 7.07 -9.31 -7.61
N ALA A 23 6.00 -8.71 -7.12
CA ALA A 23 5.46 -7.47 -7.69
C ALA A 23 6.46 -6.31 -7.63
N VAL A 24 7.18 -6.16 -6.52
CA VAL A 24 8.23 -5.13 -6.37
C VAL A 24 9.39 -5.37 -7.32
N THR A 25 9.80 -6.63 -7.49
CA THR A 25 10.86 -7.00 -8.44
C THR A 25 10.44 -6.64 -9.87
N GLU A 26 9.23 -6.99 -10.27
CA GLU A 26 8.68 -6.67 -11.60
C GLU A 26 8.67 -5.16 -11.85
N ALA A 27 8.17 -4.37 -10.89
CA ALA A 27 8.16 -2.91 -11.00
C ALA A 27 9.56 -2.29 -11.11
N MET A 28 10.55 -2.83 -10.38
CA MET A 28 11.93 -2.37 -10.45
C MET A 28 12.59 -2.69 -11.80
N VAL A 29 12.28 -3.85 -12.38
CA VAL A 29 12.75 -4.22 -13.72
C VAL A 29 12.11 -3.32 -14.76
N GLU A 30 10.79 -3.13 -14.69
CA GLU A 30 10.02 -2.38 -15.68
C GLU A 30 10.35 -0.88 -15.69
N HIS A 31 10.40 -0.24 -14.51
CA HIS A 31 10.47 1.22 -14.42
C HIS A 31 11.85 1.75 -14.05
N ALA A 32 12.66 0.97 -13.34
CA ALA A 32 13.98 1.39 -12.89
C ALA A 32 15.12 0.72 -13.68
N GLY A 33 14.80 -0.11 -14.69
CA GLY A 33 15.79 -0.83 -15.48
C GLY A 33 16.66 -1.79 -14.65
N ALA A 34 16.15 -2.24 -13.49
CA ALA A 34 16.88 -3.15 -12.63
C ALA A 34 17.02 -4.52 -13.31
N ARG A 35 18.17 -5.17 -13.11
CA ARG A 35 18.32 -6.59 -13.44
C ARG A 35 17.82 -7.43 -12.27
N PRO A 36 16.95 -8.44 -12.49
CA PRO A 36 16.45 -9.31 -11.41
C PRO A 36 17.56 -9.91 -10.56
N ASP A 37 18.63 -10.39 -11.20
CA ASP A 37 19.76 -11.04 -10.52
C ASP A 37 20.59 -10.10 -9.64
N HIS A 38 20.44 -8.78 -9.82
CA HIS A 38 21.20 -7.74 -9.11
C HIS A 38 20.32 -6.85 -8.24
N LEU A 39 19.07 -7.25 -8.00
CA LEU A 39 18.11 -6.56 -7.13
C LEU A 39 17.92 -7.36 -5.85
N HIS A 40 18.00 -6.67 -4.70
CA HIS A 40 17.63 -7.25 -3.41
C HIS A 40 16.35 -6.62 -2.89
N VAL A 41 15.42 -7.45 -2.41
CA VAL A 41 14.22 -7.02 -1.69
C VAL A 41 14.28 -7.57 -0.27
N ILE A 42 14.24 -6.69 0.72
CA ILE A 42 14.36 -7.03 2.14
C ILE A 42 13.06 -6.64 2.83
N LEU A 43 12.48 -7.59 3.57
CA LEU A 43 11.28 -7.35 4.38
C LEU A 43 11.69 -7.23 5.85
N HIS A 44 11.43 -6.07 6.45
CA HIS A 44 11.59 -5.83 7.88
C HIS A 44 10.20 -5.77 8.53
N GLU A 45 9.93 -6.75 9.39
CA GLU A 45 8.72 -6.75 10.21
C GLU A 45 9.01 -6.10 11.56
N VAL A 46 8.52 -4.87 11.74
CA VAL A 46 8.75 -4.08 12.94
C VAL A 46 7.50 -4.14 13.80
N ALA A 47 7.64 -4.61 15.03
CA ALA A 47 6.52 -4.69 15.98
C ALA A 47 5.93 -3.28 16.25
N PRO A 48 4.62 -3.14 16.49
CA PRO A 48 3.98 -1.85 16.71
C PRO A 48 4.58 -1.04 17.89
N GLU A 49 5.10 -1.72 18.90
CA GLU A 49 5.80 -1.12 20.05
C GLU A 49 7.12 -0.44 19.68
N ASN A 50 7.68 -0.79 18.52
CA ASN A 50 8.94 -0.25 17.99
C ASN A 50 8.71 0.71 16.82
N TRP A 51 7.45 1.10 16.54
CA TRP A 51 7.11 1.99 15.42
C TRP A 51 6.31 3.20 15.89
N ALA A 52 6.86 4.40 15.74
CA ALA A 52 6.18 5.64 16.15
C ALA A 52 5.75 6.50 14.96
N LEU A 53 4.62 7.21 15.11
CA LEU A 53 4.16 8.23 14.18
C LEU A 53 3.53 9.36 14.99
N ALA A 54 3.88 10.61 14.68
CA ALA A 54 3.40 11.79 15.39
C ALA A 54 3.60 11.71 16.93
N GLY A 55 4.73 11.15 17.35
CA GLY A 55 5.09 11.02 18.77
C GLY A 55 4.35 9.92 19.54
N ARG A 56 3.57 9.05 18.86
CA ARG A 56 2.81 7.95 19.48
C ARG A 56 3.24 6.60 18.93
N LEU A 57 3.43 5.64 19.83
CA LEU A 57 3.77 4.26 19.46
C LEU A 57 2.63 3.61 18.68
N GLY A 58 2.93 2.62 17.84
CA GLY A 58 1.94 1.90 17.06
C GLY A 58 0.91 1.20 17.95
N THR A 59 1.34 0.73 19.12
CA THR A 59 0.48 0.18 20.18
C THR A 59 -0.53 1.19 20.73
N GLU A 60 -0.21 2.48 20.74
CA GLU A 60 -1.08 3.55 21.25
C GLU A 60 -2.07 4.04 20.18
N ARG A 61 -1.76 3.83 18.89
CA ARG A 61 -2.62 4.26 17.78
C ARG A 61 -3.74 3.28 17.47
N GLU A 62 -3.61 2.00 17.82
CA GLU A 62 -4.65 0.99 17.57
C GLU A 62 -5.93 1.22 18.41
N ALA A 63 -5.80 1.90 19.54
CA ALA A 63 -6.93 2.32 20.38
C ALA A 63 -7.74 3.48 19.78
N GLU A 64 -7.23 4.16 18.74
CA GLU A 64 -7.87 5.29 18.08
C GLU A 64 -8.05 5.00 16.58
N THR A 65 -8.90 4.03 16.23
CA THR A 65 -9.45 3.99 14.87
C THR A 65 -10.69 4.90 14.83
N PRO A 66 -10.63 6.12 14.24
CA PRO A 66 -11.85 6.70 13.69
C PRO A 66 -12.19 5.87 12.44
N ALA A 67 -13.17 4.97 12.61
CA ALA A 67 -13.84 4.34 11.50
C ALA A 67 -14.40 5.43 10.56
N ALA A 68 -14.20 5.25 9.26
CA ALA A 68 -14.91 5.92 8.17
C ALA A 68 -14.77 7.46 8.06
N SER A 69 -13.78 7.92 7.28
CA SER A 69 -13.95 9.17 6.52
C SER A 69 -13.19 9.13 5.18
N ARG A 70 -13.65 8.27 4.28
CA ARG A 70 -13.63 8.61 2.85
C ARG A 70 -15.04 8.32 2.35
N PRO A 71 -15.93 9.32 2.17
CA PRO A 71 -17.11 9.06 1.38
C PRO A 71 -16.61 8.65 -0.01
N ALA A 72 -17.10 7.50 -0.48
CA ALA A 72 -16.99 7.13 -1.87
C ALA A 72 -17.52 8.32 -2.69
N SER A 73 -16.68 8.88 -3.55
CA SER A 73 -17.13 9.81 -4.57
C SER A 73 -17.99 8.99 -5.54
N ASP A 74 -19.28 8.90 -5.23
CA ASP A 74 -20.27 8.41 -6.18
C ASP A 74 -20.18 9.30 -7.42
N GLY A 75 -19.94 8.65 -8.55
CA GLY A 75 -19.84 9.30 -9.84
C GLY A 75 -21.13 10.04 -10.15
N GLU A 76 -21.03 11.36 -10.27
CA GLU A 76 -22.05 12.18 -10.87
C GLU A 76 -22.10 11.85 -12.38
N ALA A 77 -22.90 10.84 -12.70
CA ALA A 77 -23.30 10.55 -14.07
C ALA A 77 -24.13 11.74 -14.56
N THR A 78 -23.57 12.47 -15.51
CA THR A 78 -24.20 13.58 -16.22
C THR A 78 -25.56 13.15 -16.76
N SER A 79 -26.63 13.75 -16.23
CA SER A 79 -27.99 13.63 -16.76
C SER A 79 -28.10 14.45 -18.04
N SER A 80 -27.96 13.79 -19.19
CA SER A 80 -28.36 14.29 -20.50
C SER A 80 -29.62 13.54 -20.93
N ALA A 81 -30.79 14.14 -20.72
CA ALA A 81 -32.02 13.75 -21.39
C ALA A 81 -32.95 14.97 -21.41
N GLU A 82 -32.66 15.90 -22.31
CA GLU A 82 -33.58 16.96 -22.68
C GLU A 82 -34.80 16.35 -23.39
N LYS A 83 -35.98 16.79 -22.95
CA LYS A 83 -37.29 16.28 -23.36
C LYS A 83 -37.56 16.55 -24.85
N GLY A 84 -38.13 15.55 -25.53
CA GLY A 84 -38.80 15.76 -26.81
C GLY A 84 -40.03 16.66 -26.69
N GLY A 85 -40.30 17.40 -27.75
CA GLY A 85 -41.50 18.21 -27.91
C GLY A 85 -41.71 18.59 -29.38
N SER A 86 -42.38 17.71 -30.13
CA SER A 86 -43.41 18.08 -31.10
C SER A 86 -44.44 16.97 -31.18
#